data_AF-A0AAD6TGN9-F1
#
_entry.id   AF-A0AAD6TGN9-F1
#
_cell.length_a   1.000
_cell.length_b   1.000
_cell.length_c   1.000
_cell.angle_alpha   90.00
_cell.angle_beta   90.00
_cell.angle_gamma   90.00
#
_symmetry.space_group_name_H-M   'P 1'
#
loop_
_entity.id
_entity.type
_entity.pdbx_description
1 polymer ?
#
loop_
_entity_poly.entity_id
_entity_poly.type
_entity_poly.pdbx_seq_one_letter_code
_entity_poly.pdbx_strand_id
1 'polypeptide(L)'
;MTTTLEACFKTAESTAEKDLEEREKELSEEESGISEQRVRLEAERSIEFYEELASDKFATAAPSIMQGFLAHGDACTQLEAEALQLAMTQPTLAEDEYSPMRPYNAMLDRLDNLQREQRELHASIVSLTQRDDSIEAEEDVDQPSARSQLIHVFSACLPVLQARAANLHMAYELLEGAKENLAMSLHLESLEFEDD
;
A
#
# COMPACT_ATOMS: atom_id res chain seq x y z
N MET A 1 25.69 -73.12 21.74
CA MET A 1 24.71 -72.35 22.54
C MET A 1 24.50 -70.91 22.02
N THR A 2 25.06 -70.54 20.86
CA THR A 2 24.88 -69.21 20.23
C THR A 2 23.54 -69.07 19.47
N THR A 3 22.95 -70.19 19.06
CA THR A 3 21.76 -70.25 18.22
C THR A 3 20.47 -69.77 18.89
N THR A 4 20.35 -69.92 20.21
CA THR A 4 19.18 -69.43 20.97
C THR A 4 19.19 -67.91 21.09
N LEU A 5 20.38 -67.30 21.18
CA LEU A 5 20.56 -65.85 21.30
C LEU A 5 20.29 -65.15 19.97
N GLU A 6 20.78 -65.70 18.85
CA GLU A 6 20.44 -65.22 17.50
C GLU A 6 18.95 -65.33 17.19
N ALA A 7 18.29 -66.40 17.63
CA ALA A 7 16.85 -66.55 17.45
C ALA A 7 16.06 -65.50 18.24
N CYS A 8 16.44 -65.24 19.49
CA CYS A 8 15.84 -64.16 20.29
C CYS A 8 16.09 -62.79 19.65
N PHE A 9 17.29 -62.54 19.12
CA PHE A 9 17.62 -61.26 18.48
C PHE A 9 16.79 -61.02 17.23
N LYS A 10 16.71 -62.01 16.32
CA LYS A 10 15.87 -61.91 15.11
C LYS A 10 14.38 -61.75 15.42
N THR A 11 13.91 -62.39 16.49
CA THR A 11 12.51 -62.24 16.93
C THR A 11 12.26 -60.84 17.45
N ALA A 12 13.16 -60.30 18.30
CA ALA A 12 13.06 -58.94 18.82
C ALA A 12 13.17 -57.90 17.71
N GLU A 13 14.08 -58.09 16.74
CA GLU A 13 14.26 -57.24 15.57
C GLU A 13 12.99 -57.22 14.69
N SER A 14 12.44 -58.40 14.37
CA SER A 14 11.20 -58.49 13.59
C SER A 14 9.99 -57.91 14.31
N THR A 15 9.91 -58.03 15.65
CA THR A 15 8.84 -57.39 16.42
C THR A 15 9.01 -55.87 16.41
N ALA A 16 10.24 -55.37 16.62
CA ALA A 16 10.51 -53.94 16.61
C ALA A 16 10.22 -53.30 15.24
N GLU A 17 10.55 -53.98 14.13
CA GLU A 17 10.20 -53.50 12.77
C GLU A 17 8.69 -53.41 12.58
N LYS A 18 7.93 -54.42 13.01
CA LYS A 18 6.46 -54.40 12.92
C LYS A 18 5.84 -53.31 13.77
N ASP A 19 6.33 -53.13 14.99
CA ASP A 19 5.85 -52.08 15.90
C ASP A 19 6.13 -50.68 15.31
N LEU A 20 7.26 -50.49 14.61
CA LEU A 20 7.58 -49.26 13.91
C LEU A 20 6.69 -49.03 12.68
N GLU A 21 6.45 -50.05 11.86
CA GLU A 21 5.54 -49.97 10.71
C GLU A 21 4.10 -49.64 11.15
N GLU A 22 3.62 -50.27 12.24
CA GLU A 22 2.30 -49.98 12.80
C GLU A 22 2.22 -48.53 13.30
N ARG A 23 3.25 -48.05 14.01
CA ARG A 23 3.34 -46.65 14.46
C ARG A 23 3.43 -45.66 13.32
N GLU A 24 4.18 -45.95 12.27
CA GLU A 24 4.28 -45.08 11.09
C GLU A 24 2.91 -44.94 10.41
N LYS A 25 2.17 -46.04 10.31
CA LYS A 25 0.82 -46.04 9.76
C LYS A 25 -0.16 -45.24 10.63
N GLU A 26 -0.15 -45.45 11.95
CA GLU A 26 -0.97 -44.68 12.89
C GLU A 26 -0.69 -43.18 12.78
N LEU A 27 0.60 -42.79 12.77
CA LEU A 27 1.00 -41.40 12.64
C LEU A 27 0.58 -40.80 11.29
N SER A 28 0.71 -41.55 10.20
CA SER A 28 0.29 -41.06 8.88
C SER A 28 -1.22 -40.82 8.82
N GLU A 29 -2.02 -41.68 9.44
CA GLU A 29 -3.47 -41.52 9.53
C GLU A 29 -3.84 -40.30 10.39
N GLU A 30 -3.22 -40.13 11.56
CA GLU A 30 -3.41 -38.97 12.45
C GLU A 30 -2.98 -37.65 11.76
N GLU A 31 -1.81 -37.62 11.11
CA GLU A 31 -1.32 -36.45 10.39
C GLU A 31 -2.25 -36.07 9.23
N SER A 32 -2.82 -37.05 8.52
CA SER A 32 -3.80 -36.78 7.47
C SER A 32 -5.08 -36.14 8.03
N GLY A 33 -5.57 -36.63 9.18
CA GLY A 33 -6.75 -36.09 9.85
C GLY A 33 -6.52 -34.67 10.38
N ILE A 34 -5.35 -34.40 10.95
CA ILE A 34 -4.96 -33.05 11.40
C ILE A 34 -4.83 -32.10 10.20
N SER A 35 -4.25 -32.57 9.09
CA SER A 35 -4.11 -31.76 7.88
C SER A 35 -5.48 -31.39 7.29
N GLU A 36 -6.41 -32.34 7.21
CA GLU A 36 -7.78 -32.09 6.76
C GLU A 36 -8.54 -31.11 7.67
N GLN A 37 -8.43 -31.28 9.00
CA GLN A 37 -9.02 -30.36 9.96
C GLN A 37 -8.45 -28.95 9.83
N ARG A 38 -7.15 -28.81 9.58
CA ARG A 38 -6.52 -27.50 9.36
C ARG A 38 -7.06 -26.81 8.11
N VAL A 39 -7.16 -27.54 6.99
CA VAL A 39 -7.73 -27.01 5.74
C VAL A 39 -9.18 -26.58 5.96
N ARG A 40 -9.97 -27.38 6.67
CA ARG A 40 -11.36 -27.05 6.97
C ARG A 40 -11.48 -25.79 7.83
N LEU A 41 -10.69 -25.70 8.90
CA LEU A 41 -10.71 -24.54 9.79
C LEU A 41 -10.24 -23.26 9.08
N GLU A 42 -9.25 -23.36 8.21
CA GLU A 42 -8.81 -22.24 7.37
C GLU A 42 -9.89 -21.80 6.37
N ALA A 43 -10.60 -22.76 5.78
CA ALA A 43 -11.75 -22.47 4.92
C ALA A 43 -12.89 -21.79 5.68
N GLU A 44 -13.25 -22.29 6.87
CA GLU A 44 -14.28 -21.68 7.73
C GLU A 44 -13.91 -20.24 8.10
N ARG A 45 -12.67 -20.00 8.55
CA ARG A 45 -12.16 -18.64 8.81
C ARG A 45 -12.21 -17.73 7.59
N SER A 46 -11.87 -18.24 6.42
CA SER A 46 -11.92 -17.44 5.19
C SER A 46 -13.36 -17.05 4.83
N ILE A 47 -14.33 -17.96 5.04
CA ILE A 47 -15.74 -17.69 4.78
C ILE A 47 -16.24 -16.61 5.75
N GLU A 48 -15.97 -16.75 7.05
CA GLU A 48 -16.33 -15.75 8.07
C GLU A 48 -15.76 -14.37 7.70
N PHE A 49 -14.50 -14.30 7.30
CA PHE A 49 -13.85 -13.07 6.85
C PHE A 49 -14.56 -12.43 5.63
N TYR A 50 -14.93 -13.24 4.62
CA TYR A 50 -15.61 -12.73 3.44
C TYR A 50 -17.07 -12.33 3.71
N GLU A 51 -17.76 -13.04 4.59
CA GLU A 51 -19.12 -12.69 5.01
C GLU A 51 -19.13 -11.37 5.80
N GLU A 52 -18.19 -11.20 6.74
CA GLU A 52 -18.01 -9.94 7.47
C GLU A 52 -17.77 -8.78 6.49
N LEU A 53 -16.84 -8.95 5.55
CA LEU A 53 -16.59 -7.97 4.50
C LEU A 53 -17.83 -7.67 3.67
N ALA A 54 -18.55 -8.68 3.19
CA ALA A 54 -19.70 -8.46 2.31
C ALA A 54 -20.83 -7.65 2.97
N SER A 55 -20.94 -7.71 4.31
CA SER A 55 -21.95 -7.00 5.09
C SER A 55 -21.57 -5.56 5.44
N ASP A 56 -20.27 -5.23 5.41
CA ASP A 56 -19.75 -3.96 5.91
C ASP A 56 -19.75 -2.86 4.83
N LYS A 57 -20.23 -1.67 5.21
CA LYS A 57 -20.05 -0.44 4.40
C LYS A 57 -18.58 -0.20 4.09
N PHE A 58 -17.69 -0.61 5.01
CA PHE A 58 -16.25 -0.61 4.81
C PHE A 58 -15.85 -1.29 3.49
N ALA A 59 -16.38 -2.48 3.18
CA ALA A 59 -16.00 -3.21 1.98
C ALA A 59 -16.44 -2.54 0.68
N THR A 60 -17.47 -1.67 0.73
CA THR A 60 -17.89 -0.89 -0.44
C THR A 60 -16.98 0.32 -0.67
N ALA A 61 -16.54 0.99 0.40
CA ALA A 61 -15.73 2.20 0.30
C ALA A 61 -14.22 1.91 0.16
N ALA A 62 -13.71 0.92 0.89
CA ALA A 62 -12.30 0.57 0.97
C ALA A 62 -11.63 0.36 -0.41
N PRO A 63 -12.21 -0.39 -1.37
CA PRO A 63 -11.60 -0.58 -2.67
C PRO A 63 -11.44 0.74 -3.44
N SER A 64 -12.46 1.60 -3.42
CA SER A 64 -12.41 2.90 -4.11
C SER A 64 -11.37 3.83 -3.52
N ILE A 65 -11.27 3.87 -2.18
CA ILE A 65 -10.27 4.67 -1.47
C ILE A 65 -8.85 4.16 -1.75
N MET A 66 -8.64 2.84 -1.74
CA MET A 66 -7.34 2.26 -2.04
C MET A 66 -6.93 2.50 -3.50
N GLN A 67 -7.85 2.37 -4.45
CA GLN A 67 -7.61 2.71 -5.86
C GLN A 67 -7.25 4.19 -6.02
N GLY A 68 -7.98 5.08 -5.35
CA GLY A 68 -7.66 6.51 -5.31
C GLY A 68 -6.26 6.78 -4.75
N PHE A 69 -5.85 6.08 -3.70
CA PHE A 69 -4.50 6.18 -3.13
C PHE A 69 -3.38 5.76 -4.08
N LEU A 70 -3.60 4.70 -4.85
CA LEU A 70 -2.64 4.24 -5.85
C LEU A 70 -2.55 5.23 -7.02
N ALA A 71 -3.69 5.61 -7.60
CA ALA A 71 -3.76 6.56 -8.70
C ALA A 71 -3.15 7.93 -8.32
N HIS A 72 -3.42 8.41 -7.10
CA HIS A 72 -2.80 9.62 -6.56
C HIS A 72 -1.28 9.51 -6.49
N GLY A 73 -0.75 8.34 -6.10
CA GLY A 73 0.69 8.10 -6.02
C GLY A 73 1.39 8.14 -7.37
N ASP A 74 0.76 7.57 -8.39
CA ASP A 74 1.27 7.61 -9.77
C ASP A 74 1.27 9.05 -10.30
N ALA A 75 0.17 9.78 -10.05
CA ALA A 75 0.05 11.18 -10.43
C ALA A 75 1.09 12.08 -9.73
N CYS A 76 1.35 11.89 -8.44
CA CYS A 76 2.42 12.59 -7.71
C CYS A 76 3.77 12.37 -8.37
N THR A 77 4.11 11.10 -8.61
CA THR A 77 5.42 10.72 -9.16
C THR A 77 5.63 11.34 -10.55
N GLN A 78 4.61 11.30 -11.40
CA GLN A 78 4.67 11.91 -12.71
C GLN A 78 4.81 13.44 -12.63
N LEU A 79 3.98 14.08 -11.81
CA LEU A 79 3.93 15.55 -11.72
C LEU A 79 5.21 16.12 -11.10
N GLU A 80 5.78 15.45 -10.10
CA GLU A 80 7.08 15.81 -9.51
C GLU A 80 8.21 15.76 -10.56
N ALA A 81 8.22 14.72 -11.39
CA ALA A 81 9.22 14.59 -12.46
C ALA A 81 9.05 15.69 -13.54
N GLU A 82 7.81 15.98 -13.96
CA GLU A 82 7.52 17.05 -14.91
C GLU A 82 7.88 18.43 -14.34
N ALA A 83 7.57 18.68 -13.07
CA ALA A 83 7.91 19.91 -12.36
C ALA A 83 9.43 20.14 -12.31
N LEU A 84 10.20 19.08 -11.98
CA LEU A 84 11.65 19.14 -11.97
C LEU A 84 12.22 19.42 -13.37
N GLN A 85 11.72 18.73 -14.39
CA GLN A 85 12.15 18.95 -15.77
C GLN A 85 11.89 20.39 -16.23
N LEU A 86 10.72 20.93 -15.90
CA LEU A 86 10.35 22.30 -16.23
C LEU A 86 11.21 23.33 -15.48
N ALA A 87 11.56 23.07 -14.23
CA ALA A 87 12.46 23.92 -13.47
C ALA A 87 13.90 23.89 -13.99
N MET A 88 14.36 22.74 -14.50
CA MET A 88 15.71 22.58 -15.06
C MET A 88 15.83 23.11 -16.49
N THR A 89 14.75 23.08 -17.26
CA THR A 89 14.74 23.56 -18.64
C THR A 89 14.67 25.08 -18.61
N GLN A 90 15.80 25.74 -18.84
CA GLN A 90 15.78 27.17 -19.11
C GLN A 90 15.04 27.39 -20.44
N PRO A 91 13.96 28.20 -20.47
CA PRO A 91 13.29 28.50 -21.71
C PRO A 91 14.27 29.25 -22.61
N THR A 92 14.55 28.65 -23.77
CA THR A 92 15.17 29.38 -24.86
C THR A 92 14.09 30.23 -25.50
N LEU A 93 14.35 31.52 -25.73
CA LEU A 93 13.40 32.50 -26.28
C LEU A 93 12.85 32.15 -27.69
N ALA A 94 13.24 30.99 -28.25
CA ALA A 94 13.09 30.68 -29.66
C ALA A 94 11.74 30.04 -30.06
N GLU A 95 10.93 29.53 -29.13
CA GLU A 95 9.76 28.69 -29.52
C GLU A 95 8.38 29.21 -29.06
N ASP A 96 8.28 30.12 -28.07
CA ASP A 96 6.98 30.63 -27.63
C ASP A 96 7.08 32.04 -26.99
N GLU A 97 7.43 33.03 -27.82
CA GLU A 97 7.71 34.43 -27.45
C GLU A 97 6.57 35.12 -26.68
N TYR A 98 5.33 34.64 -26.81
CA TYR A 98 4.15 35.35 -26.33
C TYR A 98 3.70 35.00 -24.90
N SER A 99 4.19 33.91 -24.28
CA SER A 99 3.81 33.55 -22.90
C SER A 99 4.76 32.54 -22.22
N PRO A 100 6.03 32.90 -21.98
CA PRO A 100 7.03 32.02 -21.37
C PRO A 100 6.63 31.53 -19.96
N MET A 101 5.71 32.24 -19.28
CA MET A 101 5.22 31.89 -17.94
C MET A 101 4.09 30.87 -17.92
N ARG A 102 3.42 30.63 -19.05
CA ARG A 102 2.22 29.78 -19.11
C ARG A 102 2.48 28.35 -18.65
N PRO A 103 3.59 27.67 -19.02
CA PRO A 103 3.87 26.32 -18.55
C PRO A 103 4.01 26.23 -17.03
N TYR A 104 4.65 27.21 -16.40
CA TYR A 104 4.80 27.26 -14.93
C TYR A 104 3.45 27.43 -14.24
N ASN A 105 2.63 28.39 -14.69
CA ASN A 105 1.30 28.59 -14.10
C ASN A 105 0.42 27.34 -14.24
N ALA A 106 0.41 26.71 -15.41
CA ALA A 106 -0.36 25.48 -15.63
C ALA A 106 0.12 24.33 -14.74
N MET A 107 1.43 24.23 -14.47
CA MET A 107 1.99 23.22 -13.58
C MET A 107 1.64 23.48 -12.11
N LEU A 108 1.71 24.74 -11.67
CA LEU A 108 1.30 25.14 -10.31
C LEU A 108 -0.18 24.85 -10.06
N ASP A 109 -1.06 25.15 -11.02
CA ASP A 109 -2.49 24.82 -10.93
C ASP A 109 -2.73 23.31 -10.80
N ARG A 110 -1.94 22.48 -11.50
CA ARG A 110 -2.01 21.01 -11.40
C ARG A 110 -1.54 20.52 -10.02
N LEU A 111 -0.45 21.10 -9.48
CA LEU A 111 0.04 20.77 -8.14
C LEU A 111 -1.00 21.10 -7.06
N ASP A 112 -1.64 22.26 -7.16
CA ASP A 112 -2.69 22.68 -6.22
C ASP A 112 -3.90 21.74 -6.25
N ASN A 113 -4.32 21.31 -7.43
CA ASN A 113 -5.40 20.33 -7.57
C ASN A 113 -5.03 18.99 -6.93
N LEU A 114 -3.81 18.50 -7.17
CA LEU A 114 -3.36 17.22 -6.62
C LEU A 114 -3.19 17.26 -5.09
N GLN A 115 -2.81 18.42 -4.54
CA GLN A 115 -2.82 18.64 -3.09
C GLN A 115 -4.24 18.64 -2.50
N ARG A 116 -5.23 19.17 -3.22
CA ARG A 116 -6.64 19.13 -2.79
C ARG A 116 -7.14 17.68 -2.76
N GLU A 117 -6.91 16.93 -3.83
CA GLU A 117 -7.24 15.49 -3.92
C GLU A 117 -6.59 14.71 -2.78
N GLN A 118 -5.34 15.02 -2.45
CA GLN A 118 -4.65 14.38 -1.33
C GLN A 118 -5.36 14.62 0.01
N ARG A 119 -5.83 15.85 0.28
CA ARG A 119 -6.55 16.18 1.51
C ARG A 119 -7.88 15.44 1.59
N GLU A 120 -8.60 15.34 0.48
CA GLU A 120 -9.86 14.60 0.38
C GLU A 120 -9.64 13.10 0.61
N LEU A 121 -8.59 12.54 0.01
CA LEU A 121 -8.21 11.14 0.20
C LEU A 121 -7.77 10.87 1.63
N HIS A 122 -6.96 11.74 2.22
CA HIS A 122 -6.56 11.64 3.63
C HIS A 122 -7.79 11.67 4.55
N ALA A 123 -8.73 12.61 4.33
CA ALA A 123 -9.97 12.67 5.10
C ALA A 123 -10.80 11.39 4.93
N SER A 124 -10.87 10.83 3.71
CA SER A 124 -11.58 9.59 3.42
C SER A 124 -10.96 8.40 4.17
N ILE A 125 -9.64 8.25 4.13
CA ILE A 125 -8.93 7.20 4.88
C ILE A 125 -9.13 7.36 6.38
N VAL A 126 -9.00 8.58 6.91
CA VAL A 126 -9.25 8.84 8.34
C VAL A 126 -10.69 8.47 8.70
N SER A 127 -11.69 8.88 7.93
CA SER A 127 -13.09 8.52 8.19
C SER A 127 -13.37 7.03 8.13
N LEU A 128 -12.69 6.31 7.22
CA LEU A 128 -12.81 4.85 7.08
C LEU A 128 -12.17 4.11 8.27
N THR A 129 -11.06 4.65 8.79
CA THR A 129 -10.31 4.07 9.93
C THR A 129 -10.84 4.51 11.29
N GLN A 130 -11.67 5.56 11.36
CA GLN A 130 -12.38 5.92 12.57
C GLN A 130 -13.34 4.78 12.93
N ARG A 131 -13.13 4.22 14.12
CA ARG A 131 -13.98 3.16 14.67
C ARG A 131 -15.38 3.75 14.83
N ASP A 132 -16.37 3.09 14.25
CA ASP A 132 -17.76 3.48 14.47
C ASP A 132 -18.12 2.88 15.84
N ASP A 133 -17.92 3.64 16.91
CA ASP A 133 -18.17 3.23 18.32
C ASP A 133 -19.64 2.82 18.59
N SER A 134 -20.47 2.81 17.55
CA SER A 134 -21.89 2.48 17.59
C SER A 134 -22.19 0.98 17.43
N ILE A 135 -21.18 0.15 17.13
CA ILE A 135 -21.30 -1.32 17.05
C ILE A 135 -20.15 -1.91 17.85
N GLU A 136 -20.37 -2.27 19.12
CA GLU A 136 -19.62 -3.29 19.89
C GLU A 136 -20.08 -3.24 21.37
N ALA A 137 -21.30 -3.74 21.60
CA ALA A 137 -21.57 -4.55 22.78
C ALA A 137 -21.78 -5.96 22.22
N GLU A 138 -20.92 -6.91 22.62
CA GLU A 138 -20.93 -8.33 22.23
C GLU A 138 -20.12 -8.70 20.96
N GLU A 139 -18.79 -8.58 21.00
CA GLU A 139 -17.93 -9.45 20.18
C GLU A 139 -16.91 -10.18 21.06
N ASP A 140 -16.80 -11.49 20.79
CA ASP A 140 -16.00 -12.49 21.48
C ASP A 140 -14.50 -12.16 21.32
N VAL A 141 -13.75 -12.17 22.41
CA VAL A 141 -12.46 -11.46 22.57
C VAL A 141 -11.29 -12.07 21.78
N ASP A 142 -11.48 -13.20 21.10
CA ASP A 142 -10.37 -14.05 20.65
C ASP A 142 -10.06 -14.04 19.13
N GLN A 143 -10.83 -13.37 18.27
CA GLN A 143 -10.49 -13.27 16.83
C GLN A 143 -10.52 -11.83 16.28
N PRO A 144 -9.46 -11.38 15.57
CA PRO A 144 -9.45 -10.07 14.94
C PRO A 144 -10.35 -10.05 13.72
N SER A 145 -11.40 -9.24 13.78
CA SER A 145 -12.34 -9.00 12.68
C SER A 145 -11.64 -8.59 11.38
N ALA A 146 -12.22 -8.95 10.23
CA ALA A 146 -11.74 -8.59 8.90
C ALA A 146 -11.48 -7.08 8.79
N ARG A 147 -12.39 -6.29 9.36
CA ARG A 147 -12.26 -4.83 9.43
C ARG A 147 -11.02 -4.40 10.21
N SER A 148 -10.77 -4.99 11.38
CA SER A 148 -9.60 -4.69 12.22
C SER A 148 -8.29 -4.92 11.45
N GLN A 149 -8.20 -6.03 10.71
CA GLN A 149 -7.02 -6.35 9.90
C GLN A 149 -6.78 -5.32 8.78
N LEU A 150 -7.84 -4.86 8.11
CA LEU A 150 -7.74 -3.89 7.01
C LEU A 150 -7.52 -2.46 7.50
N ILE A 151 -8.07 -2.07 8.67
CA ILE A 151 -7.83 -0.75 9.26
C ILE A 151 -6.34 -0.46 9.39
N HIS A 152 -5.54 -1.45 9.80
CA HIS A 152 -4.09 -1.29 9.90
C HIS A 152 -3.45 -0.96 8.55
N VAL A 153 -3.90 -1.60 7.47
CA VAL A 153 -3.41 -1.32 6.11
C VAL A 153 -3.72 0.12 5.70
N PHE A 154 -4.96 0.57 5.91
CA PHE A 154 -5.36 1.95 5.59
C PHE A 154 -4.64 2.99 6.47
N SER A 155 -4.44 2.70 7.76
CA SER A 155 -3.70 3.58 8.66
C SER A 155 -2.24 3.76 8.22
N ALA A 156 -1.63 2.72 7.66
CA ALA A 156 -0.26 2.76 7.14
C ALA A 156 -0.12 3.62 5.86
N CYS A 157 -1.22 3.90 5.16
CA CYS A 157 -1.23 4.82 4.01
C CYS A 157 -1.10 6.30 4.43
N LEU A 158 -1.50 6.66 5.66
CA LEU A 158 -1.52 8.07 6.09
C LEU A 158 -0.12 8.71 6.14
N PRO A 159 0.92 8.08 6.73
CA PRO A 159 2.28 8.63 6.68
C PRO A 159 2.80 8.75 5.24
N VAL A 160 2.44 7.83 4.35
CA VAL A 160 2.84 7.88 2.94
C VAL A 160 2.20 9.08 2.23
N LEU A 161 0.91 9.34 2.47
CA LEU A 161 0.26 10.56 1.96
C LEU A 161 0.95 11.81 2.51
N GLN A 162 1.25 11.88 3.79
CA GLN A 162 1.93 13.02 4.39
C GLN A 162 3.30 13.29 3.73
N ALA A 163 4.08 12.24 3.46
CA ALA A 163 5.33 12.35 2.73
C ALA A 163 5.12 12.89 1.30
N ARG A 164 4.11 12.40 0.58
CA ARG A 164 3.75 12.92 -0.75
C ARG A 164 3.33 14.39 -0.72
N ALA A 165 2.60 14.83 0.31
CA ALA A 165 2.27 16.25 0.48
C ALA A 165 3.51 17.12 0.56
N ALA A 166 4.47 16.70 1.38
CA ALA A 166 5.74 17.42 1.53
C ALA A 166 6.48 17.50 0.19
N ASN A 167 6.51 16.42 -0.58
CA ASN A 167 7.13 16.40 -1.91
C ASN A 167 6.43 17.34 -2.90
N LEU A 168 5.10 17.30 -2.97
CA LEU A 168 4.31 18.21 -3.82
C LEU A 168 4.53 19.67 -3.43
N HIS A 169 4.66 19.95 -2.13
CA HIS A 169 4.96 21.30 -1.65
C HIS A 169 6.35 21.76 -2.08
N MET A 170 7.38 20.92 -1.94
CA MET A 170 8.73 21.24 -2.43
C MET A 170 8.76 21.46 -3.95
N ALA A 171 8.02 20.66 -4.72
CA ALA A 171 7.90 20.83 -6.17
C ALA A 171 7.23 22.16 -6.53
N TYR A 172 6.22 22.58 -5.75
CA TYR A 172 5.58 23.88 -5.90
C TYR A 172 6.58 25.02 -5.66
N GLU A 173 7.31 25.00 -4.53
CA GLU A 173 8.31 26.02 -4.20
C GLU A 173 9.41 26.11 -5.27
N LEU A 174 9.87 24.96 -5.77
CA LEU A 174 10.86 24.90 -6.84
C LEU A 174 10.36 25.59 -8.12
N LEU A 175 9.12 25.34 -8.53
CA LEU A 175 8.54 25.94 -9.73
C LEU A 175 8.28 27.43 -9.56
N GLU A 176 7.84 27.85 -8.38
CA GLU A 176 7.66 29.27 -8.06
C GLU A 176 8.99 30.01 -8.16
N GLY A 177 10.05 29.45 -7.55
CA GLY A 177 11.41 30.02 -7.68
C GLY A 177 11.95 30.02 -9.11
N ALA A 178 11.71 28.94 -9.89
CA ALA A 178 12.10 28.89 -11.29
C ALA A 178 11.36 29.95 -12.14
N LYS A 179 10.06 30.13 -11.89
CA LYS A 179 9.23 31.15 -12.53
C LYS A 179 9.68 32.57 -12.18
N GLU A 180 10.00 32.84 -10.92
CA GLU A 180 10.54 34.13 -10.47
C GLU A 180 11.88 34.44 -11.14
N ASN A 181 12.78 33.46 -11.20
CA ASN A 181 14.07 33.60 -11.88
C ASN A 181 13.89 33.95 -13.36
N LEU A 182 12.98 33.26 -14.05
CA LEU A 182 12.65 33.56 -15.44
C LEU A 182 12.08 34.98 -15.59
N ALA A 183 11.22 35.42 -14.67
CA ALA A 183 10.61 36.74 -14.72
C ALA A 183 11.68 37.83 -14.59
N MET A 184 12.64 37.62 -13.68
CA MET A 184 13.79 38.49 -13.51
C MET A 184 14.69 38.51 -14.75
N SER A 185 14.98 37.34 -15.35
CA SER A 185 15.78 37.25 -16.59
C SER A 185 15.13 38.02 -17.75
N LEU A 186 13.83 37.84 -17.98
CA LEU A 186 13.10 38.56 -19.02
C LEU A 186 13.05 40.08 -18.75
N HIS A 187 12.96 40.48 -17.48
CA HIS A 187 12.98 41.90 -17.11
C HIS A 187 14.35 42.54 -17.37
N LEU A 188 15.45 41.84 -17.06
CA LEU A 188 16.80 42.31 -17.34
C LEU A 188 17.05 42.44 -18.85
N GLU A 189 16.62 41.45 -19.63
CA GLU A 189 16.74 41.47 -21.09
C GLU A 189 15.92 42.62 -21.71
N SER A 190 14.71 42.88 -21.21
CA SER A 190 13.90 44.03 -21.62
C SER A 190 14.59 45.37 -21.37
N LEU A 191 15.40 45.50 -20.32
CA LEU A 191 16.15 46.72 -20.03
C LEU A 191 17.36 46.88 -20.96
N GLU A 192 18.03 45.77 -21.33
CA GLU A 192 19.14 45.81 -22.29
C GLU A 192 18.70 46.29 -23.68
N PHE A 193 17.46 46.02 -24.09
CA PHE A 193 16.89 46.49 -25.35
C PHE A 193 16.38 47.95 -25.34
N GLU A 194 16.25 48.60 -24.18
CA GLU A 194 15.81 50.00 -24.08
C GLU A 194 16.97 51.02 -24.20
N ASP A 195 18.23 50.57 -24.10
CA ASP A 195 19.43 51.42 -24.12
C ASP A 195 20.13 51.52 -25.51
N ASP A 196 19.63 50.83 -26.54
CA ASP A 196 20.08 50.89 -27.96
C ASP A 196 19.12 51.71 -28.87
#